data_AF-D1AG96-F1
#
_entry.id   AF-D1AG96-F1
#
_cell.length_a   1.000
_cell.length_b   1.000
_cell.length_c   1.000
_cell.angle_alpha   90.00
_cell.angle_beta   90.00
_cell.angle_gamma   90.00
#
_symmetry.space_group_name_H-M   'P 1'
#
loop_
_entity.id
_entity.type
_entity.pdbx_description
1 polymer ?
#
loop_
_entity_poly.entity_id
_entity_poly.type
_entity_poly.pdbx_seq_one_letter_code
_entity_poly.pdbx_strand_id
1 'polypeptide(L)'
;MRKEYSVDLELFDNIKHTNILYVQGDSEVYPLTINLRKHGMPFDLTGKTATLTVTKMSGAVVVGECEIKDIDGVLVYNFKGNEITEGGKVSVLVQVYEGNKRLTFQEFVFHVKSTKDLNESIKATDEFNVLTDLIDSVENIGDWKDYKIELED
;
A
#
# COMPACT_ATOMS: atom_id res chain seq x y z
N MET A 1 5.02 -10.44 5.68
CA MET A 1 3.56 -10.48 5.46
C MET A 1 3.28 -10.09 4.01
N ARG A 2 2.26 -10.67 3.37
CA ARG A 2 1.87 -10.34 1.99
C ARG A 2 0.38 -10.00 1.94
N LYS A 3 0.01 -9.02 1.12
CA LYS A 3 -1.39 -8.70 0.82
C LYS A 3 -1.58 -8.93 -0.66
N GLU A 4 -2.33 -9.98 -1.00
CA GLU A 4 -2.52 -10.40 -2.38
C GLU A 4 -3.83 -9.82 -2.89
N TYR A 5 -3.78 -9.21 -4.07
CA TYR A 5 -4.96 -8.74 -4.78
C TYR A 5 -5.06 -9.44 -6.11
N SER A 6 -6.30 -9.61 -6.58
CA SER A 6 -6.61 -10.09 -7.91
C SER A 6 -7.56 -9.14 -8.62
N VAL A 7 -7.40 -9.00 -9.94
CA VAL A 7 -8.34 -8.28 -10.78
C VAL A 7 -8.62 -9.06 -12.07
N ASP A 8 -9.90 -9.27 -12.36
CA ASP A 8 -10.35 -9.77 -13.66
C ASP A 8 -10.57 -8.59 -14.62
N LEU A 9 -9.97 -8.65 -15.80
CA LEU A 9 -10.09 -7.64 -16.85
C LEU A 9 -10.64 -8.28 -18.12
N GLU A 10 -11.65 -7.65 -18.69
CA GLU A 10 -12.23 -8.03 -19.98
C GLU A 10 -11.64 -7.18 -21.10
N LEU A 11 -11.50 -7.73 -22.31
CA LEU A 11 -10.87 -7.02 -23.42
C LEU A 11 -11.70 -5.84 -23.92
N PHE A 12 -13.03 -5.91 -23.79
CA PHE A 12 -13.97 -4.98 -24.44
C PHE A 12 -14.82 -4.15 -23.46
N ASP A 13 -14.55 -4.24 -22.16
CA ASP A 13 -15.34 -3.51 -21.16
C ASP A 13 -14.81 -2.10 -20.89
N ASN A 14 -15.69 -1.27 -20.32
CA ASN A 14 -15.38 0.08 -19.81
C ASN A 14 -14.51 0.03 -18.55
N ILE A 15 -13.96 1.17 -18.12
CA ILE A 15 -13.10 1.28 -16.93
C ILE A 15 -13.68 0.58 -15.69
N LYS A 16 -12.85 -0.24 -15.02
CA LYS A 16 -13.19 -0.96 -13.79
C LYS A 16 -12.70 -0.22 -12.55
N HIS A 17 -13.62 0.16 -11.67
CA HIS A 17 -13.26 0.71 -10.36
C HIS A 17 -13.11 -0.43 -9.35
N THR A 18 -11.92 -0.58 -8.77
CA THR A 18 -11.64 -1.63 -7.78
C THR A 18 -11.61 -1.08 -6.36
N ASN A 19 -11.77 -1.97 -5.37
CA ASN A 19 -11.54 -1.67 -3.95
C ASN A 19 -10.08 -1.98 -3.53
N ILE A 20 -9.16 -2.15 -4.50
CA ILE A 20 -7.75 -2.41 -4.22
C ILE A 20 -7.15 -1.16 -3.57
N LEU A 21 -6.53 -1.36 -2.41
CA LEU A 21 -5.90 -0.31 -1.62
C LEU A 21 -4.46 -0.72 -1.28
N TYR A 22 -3.51 -0.01 -1.88
CA TYR A 22 -2.10 -0.06 -1.48
C TYR A 22 -1.79 1.06 -0.50
N VAL A 23 -0.64 0.97 0.16
CA VAL A 23 -0.16 1.99 1.09
C VAL A 23 1.16 2.51 0.57
N GLN A 24 1.32 3.84 0.57
CA GLN A 24 2.54 4.49 0.12
C GLN A 24 3.75 4.02 0.95
N GLY A 25 4.88 3.79 0.30
CA GLY A 25 6.14 3.43 0.97
C GLY A 25 6.34 1.93 1.24
N ASP A 26 5.30 1.12 1.13
CA ASP A 26 5.44 -0.33 1.20
C ASP A 26 6.22 -0.87 0.00
N SER A 27 7.12 -1.83 0.22
CA SER A 27 7.94 -2.46 -0.81
C SER A 27 7.89 -3.98 -0.69
N GLU A 28 8.00 -4.68 -1.83
CA GLU A 28 8.16 -6.15 -1.91
C GLU A 28 7.02 -7.00 -1.28
N VAL A 29 5.85 -6.41 -1.03
CA VAL A 29 4.73 -7.09 -0.34
C VAL A 29 3.47 -7.31 -1.19
N TYR A 30 3.47 -6.84 -2.45
CA TYR A 30 2.27 -6.72 -3.28
C TYR A 30 2.39 -7.35 -4.67
N PRO A 31 2.25 -8.68 -4.81
CA PRO A 31 1.94 -9.26 -6.10
C PRO A 31 0.47 -8.95 -6.46
N LEU A 32 0.25 -8.39 -7.64
CA LEU A 32 -1.08 -8.24 -8.23
C LEU A 32 -1.29 -9.36 -9.25
N THR A 33 -2.26 -10.22 -8.99
CA THR A 33 -2.72 -11.22 -9.96
C THR A 33 -3.73 -10.58 -10.90
N ILE A 34 -3.57 -10.80 -12.20
CA ILE A 34 -4.43 -10.21 -13.23
C ILE A 34 -4.93 -11.34 -14.12
N ASN A 35 -6.25 -11.51 -14.17
CA ASN A 35 -6.90 -12.50 -15.03
C ASN A 35 -7.45 -11.79 -16.27
N LEU A 36 -6.97 -12.16 -17.44
CA LEU A 36 -7.37 -11.58 -18.72
C LEU A 36 -8.42 -12.45 -19.39
N ARG A 37 -9.51 -11.81 -19.82
CA ARG A 37 -10.64 -12.46 -20.48
C ARG A 37 -11.01 -11.79 -21.79
N LYS A 38 -11.52 -12.60 -22.71
CA LYS A 38 -12.14 -12.17 -23.97
C LYS A 38 -13.50 -12.82 -24.10
N HIS A 39 -14.55 -12.01 -24.04
CA HIS A 39 -15.94 -12.45 -24.03
C HIS A 39 -16.22 -13.49 -22.93
N GLY A 40 -15.69 -13.24 -21.72
CA GLY A 40 -15.84 -14.11 -20.55
C GLY A 40 -14.92 -15.34 -20.51
N MET A 41 -14.29 -15.71 -21.64
CA MET A 41 -13.34 -16.83 -21.70
C MET A 41 -11.92 -16.37 -21.37
N PRO A 42 -11.06 -17.23 -20.76
CA PRO A 42 -9.65 -16.93 -20.57
C PRO A 42 -8.96 -16.53 -21.86
N PHE A 43 -8.08 -15.53 -21.80
CA PHE A 43 -7.34 -15.05 -22.96
C PHE A 43 -6.02 -15.83 -23.14
N ASP A 44 -5.80 -16.41 -24.32
CA ASP A 44 -4.57 -17.15 -24.63
C ASP A 44 -3.33 -16.24 -24.69
N LEU A 45 -2.37 -16.52 -23.82
CA LEU A 45 -1.09 -15.80 -23.68
C LEU A 45 0.09 -16.52 -24.35
N THR A 46 -0.16 -17.63 -25.06
CA THR A 46 0.90 -18.39 -25.76
C THR A 46 1.69 -17.49 -26.71
N GLY A 47 3.01 -17.44 -26.51
CA GLY A 47 3.94 -16.66 -27.34
C GLY A 47 3.81 -15.14 -27.21
N LYS A 48 3.14 -14.64 -26.16
CA LYS A 48 2.88 -13.21 -25.95
C LYS A 48 3.72 -12.66 -24.79
N THR A 49 3.78 -11.35 -24.70
CA THR A 49 4.30 -10.62 -23.53
C THR A 49 3.27 -9.63 -23.04
N ALA A 50 3.39 -9.19 -21.79
CA ALA A 50 2.44 -8.24 -21.22
C ALA A 50 3.15 -7.16 -20.39
N THR A 51 2.61 -5.94 -20.45
CA THR A 51 3.03 -4.82 -19.63
C THR A 51 1.87 -4.25 -18.83
N LEU A 52 2.20 -3.63 -17.71
CA LEU A 52 1.30 -2.85 -16.89
C LEU A 52 1.80 -1.41 -16.87
N THR A 53 0.92 -0.48 -17.24
CA THR A 53 1.16 0.96 -17.21
C THR A 53 0.32 1.57 -16.11
N VAL A 54 1.00 2.25 -15.18
CA VAL A 54 0.41 2.99 -14.07
C VAL A 54 0.48 4.49 -14.37
N THR A 55 -0.66 5.17 -14.27
CA THR A 55 -0.75 6.64 -14.29
C THR A 55 -1.19 7.13 -12.91
N LYS A 56 -0.31 7.87 -12.25
CA LYS A 56 -0.54 8.44 -10.92
C LYS A 56 -1.43 9.68 -10.99
N MET A 57 -1.91 10.15 -9.84
CA MET A 57 -2.73 11.37 -9.75
C MET A 57 -2.01 12.61 -10.28
N SER A 58 -0.70 12.74 -10.05
CA SER A 58 0.16 13.78 -10.63
C SER A 58 0.28 13.73 -12.15
N GLY A 59 -0.15 12.64 -12.79
CA GLY A 59 0.07 12.38 -14.22
C GLY A 59 1.39 11.68 -14.53
N ALA A 60 2.24 11.42 -13.54
CA ALA A 60 3.45 10.63 -13.73
C ALA A 60 3.11 9.18 -14.14
N VAL A 61 3.89 8.63 -15.07
CA VAL A 61 3.66 7.30 -15.65
C VAL A 61 4.78 6.36 -15.26
N VAL A 62 4.41 5.15 -14.82
CA VAL A 62 5.34 4.04 -14.55
C VAL A 62 4.92 2.86 -15.41
N VAL A 63 5.87 2.22 -16.08
CA VAL A 63 5.62 1.04 -16.91
C VAL A 63 6.48 -0.11 -16.40
N GLY A 64 5.90 -1.30 -16.29
CA GLY A 64 6.66 -2.51 -16.01
C GLY A 64 6.13 -3.72 -16.76
N GLU A 65 6.97 -4.74 -16.82
CA GLU A 65 6.63 -6.03 -17.43
C GLU A 65 5.86 -6.90 -16.44
N CYS A 66 4.88 -7.64 -16.95
CA CYS A 66 4.14 -8.65 -16.20
C CYS A 66 4.77 -10.02 -16.44
N GLU A 67 4.76 -10.86 -15.42
CA GLU A 67 5.10 -12.28 -15.54
C GLU A 67 3.86 -13.06 -15.97
N ILE A 68 3.96 -13.88 -17.02
CA ILE A 68 2.91 -14.83 -17.39
C ILE A 68 3.02 -16.03 -16.46
N LYS A 69 2.00 -16.24 -15.60
CA LYS A 69 1.93 -17.39 -14.70
C LYS A 69 1.22 -18.58 -15.32
N ASP A 70 0.20 -18.30 -16.12
CA ASP A 70 -0.57 -19.30 -16.85
C ASP A 70 -0.87 -18.77 -18.26
N ILE A 71 -0.75 -19.65 -19.26
CA ILE A 71 -1.10 -19.32 -20.64
C ILE A 71 -2.61 -19.05 -20.78
N ASP A 72 -3.43 -19.56 -19.87
CA ASP A 72 -4.88 -19.30 -19.81
C ASP A 72 -5.19 -17.95 -19.11
N GLY A 73 -4.49 -16.90 -19.53
CA GLY A 73 -4.82 -15.52 -19.20
C GLY A 73 -4.38 -15.03 -17.82
N VAL A 74 -3.51 -15.74 -17.10
CA VAL A 74 -3.08 -15.32 -15.75
C VAL A 74 -1.71 -14.66 -15.79
N LEU A 75 -1.69 -13.38 -15.41
CA LEU A 75 -0.48 -12.59 -15.22
C LEU A 75 -0.26 -12.28 -13.74
N VAL A 76 1.00 -12.08 -13.37
CA VAL A 76 1.38 -11.47 -12.09
C VAL A 76 2.25 -10.25 -12.35
N TYR A 77 1.89 -9.14 -11.71
CA TYR A 77 2.72 -7.96 -11.66
C TYR A 77 3.27 -7.77 -10.24
N ASN A 78 4.60 -7.67 -10.14
CA ASN A 78 5.29 -7.42 -8.88
C ASN A 78 5.66 -5.94 -8.81
N PHE A 79 5.04 -5.22 -7.88
CA PHE A 79 5.31 -3.80 -7.66
C PHE A 79 6.77 -3.57 -7.24
N LYS A 80 7.42 -2.57 -7.84
CA LYS A 80 8.81 -2.18 -7.51
C LYS A 80 8.86 -0.97 -6.57
N GLY A 81 7.70 -0.44 -6.17
CA GLY A 81 7.55 0.65 -5.20
C GLY A 81 7.24 1.97 -5.87
N ASN A 82 7.81 2.22 -7.06
CA ASN A 82 7.57 3.45 -7.83
C ASN A 82 6.11 3.67 -8.18
N GLU A 83 5.31 2.63 -8.32
CA GLU A 83 3.91 2.72 -8.71
C GLU A 83 3.02 3.33 -7.60
N ILE A 84 3.49 3.27 -6.35
CA ILE A 84 2.74 3.65 -5.14
C ILE A 84 3.43 4.73 -4.32
N THR A 85 4.35 5.50 -4.91
CA THR A 85 5.06 6.58 -4.20
C THR A 85 4.20 7.82 -3.96
N GLU A 86 2.98 7.88 -4.49
CA GLU A 86 2.07 9.01 -4.39
C GLU A 86 0.69 8.50 -3.98
N GLY A 87 0.13 9.09 -2.93
CA GLY A 87 -1.21 8.76 -2.48
C GLY A 87 -2.29 9.34 -3.40
N GLY A 88 -3.38 8.60 -3.56
CA GLY A 88 -4.53 9.00 -4.37
C GLY A 88 -5.05 7.91 -5.28
N LYS A 89 -5.92 8.31 -6.21
CA LYS A 89 -6.44 7.48 -7.29
C LYS A 89 -5.35 7.21 -8.33
N VAL A 90 -5.24 5.96 -8.76
CA VAL A 90 -4.28 5.49 -9.75
C VAL A 90 -5.00 4.72 -10.85
N SER A 91 -4.73 5.09 -12.10
CA SER A 91 -5.27 4.42 -13.29
C SER A 91 -4.26 3.44 -13.86
N VAL A 92 -4.73 2.28 -14.33
CA VAL A 92 -3.87 1.20 -14.77
C VAL A 92 -4.36 0.59 -16.08
N LEU A 93 -3.44 0.42 -17.03
CA LEU A 93 -3.67 -0.28 -18.28
C LEU A 93 -2.81 -1.53 -18.36
N VAL A 94 -3.40 -2.63 -18.80
CA VAL A 94 -2.67 -3.86 -19.13
C VAL A 94 -2.65 -4.04 -20.64
N GLN A 95 -1.46 -4.22 -21.20
CA GLN A 95 -1.25 -4.32 -22.63
C GLN A 95 -0.54 -5.63 -22.95
N VAL A 96 -1.08 -6.39 -23.90
CA VAL A 96 -0.52 -7.67 -24.37
C VAL A 96 0.00 -7.51 -25.78
N TYR A 97 1.16 -8.11 -26.04
CA TYR A 97 1.91 -7.97 -27.28
C TYR A 97 2.16 -9.33 -27.94
N GLU A 98 2.04 -9.35 -29.27
CA GLU A 98 2.42 -10.47 -30.13
C GLU A 98 3.21 -9.90 -31.32
N GLY A 99 4.54 -9.88 -31.19
CA GLY A 99 5.41 -9.13 -32.11
C GLY A 99 5.06 -7.64 -32.09
N ASN A 100 4.67 -7.08 -33.25
CA ASN A 100 4.29 -5.67 -33.39
C ASN A 100 2.80 -5.39 -33.10
N LYS A 101 2.00 -6.43 -32.81
CA LYS A 101 0.59 -6.27 -32.47
C LYS A 101 0.43 -5.97 -30.99
N ARG A 102 -0.47 -5.06 -30.63
CA ARG A 102 -0.80 -4.71 -29.26
C ARG A 102 -2.32 -4.75 -29.04
N LEU A 103 -2.73 -5.40 -27.97
CA LEU A 103 -4.08 -5.29 -27.40
C LEU A 103 -4.01 -4.63 -26.03
N THR A 104 -4.96 -3.74 -25.75
CA THR A 104 -5.11 -3.11 -24.44
C THR A 104 -6.41 -3.62 -23.83
N PHE A 105 -6.35 -4.15 -22.62
CA PHE A 105 -7.52 -4.60 -21.87
C PHE A 105 -8.21 -3.43 -21.16
N GLN A 106 -9.40 -3.69 -20.62
CA GLN A 106 -10.12 -2.81 -19.71
C GLN A 106 -9.16 -2.12 -18.72
N GLU A 107 -9.20 -0.79 -18.70
CA GLU A 107 -8.53 0.00 -17.68
C GLU A 107 -9.12 -0.34 -16.31
N PHE A 108 -8.30 -0.41 -15.28
CA PHE A 108 -8.80 -0.46 -13.91
C PHE A 108 -8.16 0.59 -13.02
N VAL A 109 -8.87 0.94 -11.96
CA VAL A 109 -8.47 1.95 -10.99
C VAL A 109 -8.27 1.31 -9.63
N PHE A 110 -7.18 1.66 -8.96
CA PHE A 110 -6.98 1.39 -7.54
C PHE A 110 -6.65 2.68 -6.77
N HIS A 111 -6.55 2.59 -5.44
CA HIS A 111 -6.15 3.70 -4.58
C HIS A 111 -4.85 3.40 -3.83
N VAL A 112 -4.06 4.44 -3.61
CA VAL A 112 -2.89 4.43 -2.72
C VAL A 112 -3.22 5.31 -1.52
N LYS A 113 -3.17 4.72 -0.32
CA LYS A 113 -3.29 5.45 0.93
C LYS A 113 -1.98 6.19 1.21
N SER A 114 -2.04 7.51 1.34
CA SER A 114 -0.89 8.31 1.75
C SER A 114 -0.43 7.92 3.16
N THR A 115 0.87 7.86 3.34
CA THR A 115 1.52 7.79 4.65
C THR A 115 2.27 9.09 4.87
N LYS A 116 2.19 9.64 6.09
CA LYS A 116 3.12 10.69 6.50
C LYS A 116 4.45 10.04 6.86
N ASP A 117 5.55 10.70 6.55
CA ASP A 117 6.86 10.24 6.99
C ASP A 117 6.89 10.17 8.52
N LEU A 118 7.20 8.98 9.05
CA LEU A 118 7.30 8.77 10.49
C LEU A 118 8.42 9.60 11.11
N ASN A 119 9.43 9.98 10.31
CA ASN A 119 10.54 10.83 10.74
C ASN A 119 10.14 12.27 11.02
N GLU A 120 9.05 12.75 10.41
CA GLU A 120 8.47 14.08 10.67
C GLU A 120 7.31 14.03 11.68
N SER A 121 6.96 12.83 12.14
CA SER A 121 5.84 12.62 13.05
C SER A 121 6.30 12.81 14.50
N ILE A 122 5.51 13.57 15.28
CA ILE A 122 5.68 13.62 16.74
C ILE A 122 5.31 12.24 17.27
N LYS A 123 6.28 11.53 17.85
CA LYS A 123 6.01 10.27 18.54
C LYS A 123 5.05 10.54 19.68
N ALA A 124 4.00 9.74 19.79
CA ALA A 124 3.22 9.70 21.00
C ALA A 124 4.14 9.21 22.12
N THR A 125 4.45 10.09 23.07
CA THR A 125 5.24 9.79 24.26
C THR A 125 4.31 9.80 25.47
N ASP A 126 4.55 8.91 26.42
CA ASP A 126 3.86 8.92 27.73
C ASP A 126 4.42 10.03 28.66
N GLU A 127 5.11 11.03 28.11
CA GLU A 127 5.78 12.10 28.86
C GLU A 127 4.80 12.85 29.78
N PHE A 128 3.53 12.96 29.37
CA PHE A 128 2.50 13.54 30.22
C PHE A 128 2.23 12.70 31.48
N ASN A 129 2.16 11.36 31.35
CA ASN A 129 1.97 10.45 32.48
C ASN A 129 3.18 10.48 33.42
N VAL A 130 4.41 10.53 32.88
CA VAL A 130 5.63 10.60 33.68
C VAL A 130 5.71 11.90 34.50
N LEU A 131 5.28 13.02 33.92
CA LEU A 131 5.20 14.30 34.66
C LEU A 131 4.12 14.26 35.74
N THR A 132 2.95 13.65 35.47
CA THR A 132 1.90 13.47 36.48
C THR A 132 2.37 12.57 37.62
N ASP A 133 2.99 11.43 37.32
CA ASP A 133 3.54 10.51 38.33
C ASP A 133 4.62 11.18 39.20
N LEU A 134 5.47 12.03 38.61
CA LEU A 134 6.47 12.80 39.35
C LEU A 134 5.82 13.85 40.27
N ILE A 135 4.81 14.59 39.79
CA ILE A 135 4.07 15.56 40.61
C ILE A 135 3.38 14.84 41.78
N ASP A 136 2.67 13.76 41.51
CA ASP A 136 1.98 12.95 42.53
C ASP A 136 2.99 12.36 43.53
N SER A 137 4.18 11.95 43.08
CA SER A 137 5.24 11.47 43.98
C SER A 137 5.80 12.57 44.88
N VAL A 138 5.91 13.80 44.39
CA VAL A 138 6.41 14.96 45.16
C VAL A 138 5.37 15.45 46.16
N GLU A 139 4.08 15.46 45.79
CA GLU A 139 2.99 15.80 46.71
C GLU A 139 2.87 14.79 47.86
N ASN A 140 3.19 13.52 47.62
CA ASN A 140 3.21 12.47 48.65
C ASN A 140 4.47 12.47 49.55
N ILE A 141 5.49 13.31 49.28
CA ILE A 141 6.71 13.44 50.11
C ILE A 141 6.51 14.42 51.30
N GLY A 142 5.33 15.04 51.42
CA GLY A 142 5.06 16.14 52.34
C GLY A 142 4.65 15.83 53.78
N ASP A 143 4.88 14.63 54.34
CA ASP A 143 4.46 14.25 55.70
C ASP A 143 5.62 14.09 56.69
N TRP A 144 6.58 15.03 56.67
CA TRP A 144 7.79 15.01 57.52
C TRP A 144 7.65 15.79 58.84
N LYS A 145 6.43 16.02 59.35
CA LYS A 145 6.21 16.83 60.57
C LYS A 145 6.39 16.10 61.91
N ASP A 146 6.69 14.80 61.93
CA ASP A 146 6.76 14.03 63.18
C ASP A 146 8.18 13.56 63.55
N TYR A 147 9.11 14.49 63.73
CA TYR A 147 10.30 14.26 64.56
C TYR A 147 10.34 15.31 65.69
N LYS A 148 9.43 15.16 66.66
CA LYS A 148 9.66 15.71 68.00
C LYS A 148 10.77 14.89 68.64
N ILE A 149 11.95 15.48 68.73
CA ILE A 149 13.03 14.98 69.58
C ILE A 149 12.57 15.22 71.03
N GLU A 150 12.18 14.15 71.73
CA GLU A 150 12.08 14.15 73.19
C GLU A 150 13.50 13.98 73.75
N LEU A 151 14.06 15.07 74.30
CA LEU A 151 15.21 15.00 75.20
C LEU A 151 14.62 15.05 76.62
N GLU A 152 14.61 13.91 77.31
CA GLU A 152 14.38 13.84 78.75
C GLU A 152 15.60 14.41 79.50
N ASP A 153 15.31 15.10 80.61
CA ASP A 153 16.22 15.88 81.47
C ASP A 153 17.42 15.12 82.07
#